data_AF-A0A9E2LYT0-F1
#
_entry.id   AF-A0A9E2LYT0-F1
#
_cell.length_a   1.000
_cell.length_b   1.000
_cell.length_c   1.000
_cell.angle_alpha   90.00
_cell.angle_beta   90.00
_cell.angle_gamma   90.00
#
_symmetry.space_group_name_H-M   'P 1'
#
loop_
_entity.id
_entity.type
_entity.pdbx_description
1 polymer ?
#
loop_
_entity_poly.entity_id
_entity_poly.type
_entity_poly.pdbx_seq_one_letter_code
_entity_poly.pdbx_strand_id
1 'polypeptide(L)'
;MKTTSKIKKTKKVKYKLPFNIFGILNEPATTYRKELFRHKNIILFQGDVLNENLFDKEFIDLIVTSPPYNVDLKYNSHKDDLTYEDYLEFSNKWISNCYKWSKPQARFLLNCPLDKNKGGQQSVGADLTTIAKKIGWKYHSTIIWNEGNISRRTAWGSWLSASAPFVIAPVELIIVL
;
A
#
# COMPACT_ATOMS: atom_id res chain seq x y z
N MET A 1 36.82 36.53 -22.18
CA MET A 1 37.03 36.11 -20.78
C MET A 1 36.00 35.04 -20.44
N LYS A 2 36.34 33.75 -20.56
CA LYS A 2 35.41 32.63 -20.29
C LYS A 2 35.71 32.06 -18.91
N THR A 3 34.83 32.30 -17.95
CA THR A 3 34.90 31.76 -16.59
C THR A 3 34.29 30.34 -16.58
N THR A 4 35.13 29.32 -16.68
CA THR A 4 34.73 27.93 -16.41
C THR A 4 34.69 27.68 -14.90
N SER A 5 33.49 27.55 -14.32
CA SER A 5 33.33 27.09 -12.94
C SER A 5 33.57 25.57 -12.87
N LYS A 6 34.53 25.15 -12.05
CA LYS A 6 34.76 23.73 -11.74
C LYS A 6 33.71 23.27 -10.73
N ILE A 7 32.77 22.44 -11.17
CA ILE A 7 31.81 21.75 -10.30
C ILE A 7 32.61 20.75 -9.43
N LYS A 8 32.71 21.01 -8.13
CA LYS A 8 33.28 20.05 -7.16
C LYS A 8 32.35 18.84 -7.06
N LYS A 9 32.80 17.68 -7.53
CA LYS A 9 32.12 16.39 -7.29
C LYS A 9 32.07 16.13 -5.78
N THR A 10 30.89 16.25 -5.19
CA THR A 10 30.61 15.84 -3.82
C THR A 10 30.80 14.32 -3.70
N LYS A 11 31.70 13.88 -2.82
CA LYS A 11 31.90 12.46 -2.51
C LYS A 11 30.57 11.89 -2.01
N LYS A 12 30.00 10.90 -2.71
CA LYS A 12 28.86 10.11 -2.24
C LYS A 12 29.25 9.52 -0.87
N VAL A 13 28.58 9.96 0.18
CA VAL A 13 28.68 9.34 1.50
C VAL A 13 28.22 7.89 1.34
N LYS A 14 29.15 6.94 1.45
CA LYS A 14 28.81 5.51 1.56
C LYS A 14 28.20 5.33 2.93
N TYR A 15 26.86 5.33 3.02
CA TYR A 15 26.17 4.86 4.21
C TYR A 15 26.62 3.42 4.49
N LYS A 16 27.41 3.22 5.54
CA LYS A 16 27.66 1.88 6.08
C LYS A 16 26.35 1.44 6.71
N LEU A 17 25.61 0.58 6.00
CA LEU A 17 24.41 -0.04 6.53
C LEU A 17 24.82 -0.98 7.67
N PRO A 18 24.27 -0.83 8.88
CA PRO A 18 24.67 -1.67 9.98
C PRO A 18 24.11 -3.08 9.80
N PHE A 19 24.90 -4.07 10.22
CA PHE A 19 24.53 -5.47 10.25
C PHE A 19 23.26 -5.65 11.09
N ASN A 20 22.22 -6.30 10.55
CA ASN A 20 20.98 -6.75 11.21
C ASN A 20 20.62 -6.06 12.55
N ILE A 21 20.27 -4.77 12.51
CA ILE A 21 19.97 -4.00 13.74
C ILE A 21 18.69 -4.50 14.44
N PHE A 22 17.71 -4.97 13.69
CA PHE A 22 16.37 -5.23 14.21
C PHE A 22 16.16 -6.66 14.70
N GLY A 23 17.18 -7.52 14.64
CA GLY A 23 17.06 -8.89 15.13
C GLY A 23 16.03 -9.74 14.40
N ILE A 24 15.45 -9.26 13.28
CA ILE A 24 14.52 -10.02 12.43
C ILE A 24 15.20 -11.31 11.94
N LEU A 25 16.52 -11.27 11.68
CA LEU A 25 17.27 -12.48 11.30
C LEU A 25 17.54 -13.43 12.47
N ASN A 26 17.22 -13.00 13.70
CA ASN A 26 17.40 -13.78 14.93
C ASN A 26 16.05 -14.23 15.51
N GLU A 27 14.92 -13.89 14.87
CA GLU A 27 13.64 -14.45 15.28
C GLU A 27 13.64 -15.96 15.02
N PRO A 28 13.10 -16.77 15.95
CA PRO A 28 13.09 -18.22 15.81
C PRO A 28 12.37 -18.62 14.52
N ALA A 29 12.72 -19.79 13.98
CA ALA A 29 11.96 -20.37 12.88
C ALA A 29 10.50 -20.51 13.32
N THR A 30 9.59 -19.78 12.67
CA THR A 30 8.15 -19.84 12.97
C THR A 30 7.44 -20.70 11.93
N THR A 31 6.31 -21.29 12.31
CA THR A 31 5.44 -22.03 11.38
C THR A 31 4.65 -21.10 10.44
N TYR A 32 4.65 -19.79 10.72
CA TYR A 32 3.79 -18.81 10.06
C TYR A 32 4.45 -18.11 8.86
N ARG A 33 5.77 -18.24 8.69
CA ARG A 33 6.49 -17.70 7.53
C ARG A 33 7.62 -18.60 7.08
N LYS A 34 7.83 -18.64 5.78
CA LYS A 34 8.92 -19.38 5.14
C LYS A 34 9.84 -18.42 4.42
N GLU A 35 11.11 -18.39 4.82
CA GLU A 35 12.12 -17.66 4.07
C GLU A 35 12.29 -18.27 2.68
N LEU A 36 12.21 -17.44 1.65
CA LEU A 36 12.38 -17.83 0.24
C LEU A 36 13.71 -17.36 -0.32
N PHE A 37 14.18 -16.19 0.10
CA PHE A 37 15.41 -15.60 -0.41
C PHE A 37 16.06 -14.64 0.59
N ARG A 38 17.39 -14.60 0.56
CA ARG A 38 18.20 -13.72 1.39
C ARG A 38 19.39 -13.19 0.62
N HIS A 39 19.58 -11.87 0.66
CA HIS A 39 20.76 -11.22 0.12
C HIS A 39 21.11 -9.96 0.90
N LYS A 40 22.28 -9.96 1.57
CA LYS A 40 22.73 -8.86 2.43
C LYS A 40 21.66 -8.51 3.49
N ASN A 41 21.05 -7.33 3.40
CA ASN A 41 20.02 -6.81 4.28
C ASN A 41 18.60 -6.97 3.72
N ILE A 42 18.42 -7.79 2.68
CA ILE A 42 17.14 -8.08 2.04
C ILE A 42 16.73 -9.50 2.37
N ILE A 43 15.48 -9.67 2.77
CA ILE A 43 14.83 -10.95 3.00
C ILE A 43 13.53 -10.94 2.22
N LEU A 44 13.25 -12.05 1.54
CA LEU A 44 11.93 -12.37 1.04
C LEU A 44 11.44 -13.58 1.81
N PHE A 45 10.25 -13.47 2.39
CA PHE A 45 9.56 -14.58 3.02
C PHE A 45 8.14 -14.65 2.47
N GLN A 46 7.61 -15.85 2.42
CA GLN A 46 6.19 -16.12 2.22
C GLN A 46 5.52 -16.15 3.60
N GLY A 47 4.44 -15.39 3.77
CA GLY A 47 3.63 -15.37 4.97
C GLY A 47 2.25 -14.77 4.69
N ASP A 48 1.34 -14.87 5.66
CA ASP A 48 0.00 -14.30 5.57
C ASP A 48 -0.09 -13.04 6.44
N VAL A 49 -0.35 -11.89 5.82
CA VAL A 49 -0.49 -10.59 6.49
C VAL A 49 -1.70 -10.54 7.43
N LEU A 50 -2.68 -11.43 7.25
CA LEU A 50 -3.83 -11.55 8.15
C LEU A 50 -3.49 -12.29 9.44
N ASN A 51 -2.38 -13.02 9.50
CA ASN A 51 -1.91 -13.64 10.72
C ASN A 51 -1.20 -12.59 11.58
N GLU A 52 -1.82 -12.17 12.69
CA GLU A 52 -1.25 -11.18 13.61
C GLU A 52 0.07 -11.62 14.28
N ASN A 53 0.32 -12.94 14.31
CA ASN A 53 1.53 -13.56 14.87
C ASN A 53 2.61 -13.77 13.80
N LEU A 54 2.47 -13.13 12.63
CA LEU A 54 3.52 -13.15 11.61
C LEU A 54 4.83 -12.54 12.13
N PHE A 55 4.71 -11.56 13.04
CA PHE A 55 5.81 -10.94 13.78
C PHE A 55 5.41 -10.69 15.22
N ASP A 56 6.37 -10.87 16.14
CA ASP A 56 6.13 -10.78 17.58
C ASP A 56 6.47 -9.41 18.18
N LYS A 57 7.12 -8.54 17.40
CA LYS A 57 7.67 -7.26 17.87
C LYS A 57 7.45 -6.14 16.86
N GLU A 58 7.43 -4.92 17.35
CA GLU A 58 7.53 -3.73 16.52
C GLU A 58 8.93 -3.61 15.93
N PHE A 59 9.02 -3.56 14.61
CA PHE A 59 10.31 -3.42 13.91
C PHE A 59 10.25 -2.49 12.72
N ILE A 60 9.06 -2.16 12.22
CA ILE A 60 8.91 -1.46 10.95
C ILE A 60 9.03 0.05 11.17
N ASP A 61 9.94 0.68 10.44
CA ASP A 61 10.04 2.15 10.35
C ASP A 61 9.26 2.72 9.14
N LEU A 62 9.10 1.93 8.08
CA LEU A 62 8.41 2.34 6.85
C LEU A 62 7.71 1.13 6.21
N ILE A 63 6.41 1.27 5.95
CA ILE A 63 5.63 0.35 5.13
C ILE A 63 5.33 1.03 3.80
N VAL A 64 5.58 0.32 2.70
CA VAL A 64 5.18 0.73 1.35
C VAL A 64 4.44 -0.45 0.74
N THR A 65 3.18 -0.26 0.35
CA THR A 65 2.36 -1.37 -0.18
C THR A 65 1.28 -0.89 -1.14
N SER A 66 0.85 -1.82 -1.99
CA SER A 66 -0.25 -1.73 -2.95
C SER A 66 -1.07 -3.03 -2.81
N PRO A 67 -1.97 -3.11 -1.81
CA PRO A 67 -2.69 -4.34 -1.48
C PRO A 67 -3.66 -4.72 -2.61
N PRO A 68 -4.16 -5.96 -2.65
CA PRO A 68 -5.18 -6.35 -3.63
C PRO A 68 -6.47 -5.56 -3.41
N TYR A 69 -6.91 -4.77 -4.40
CA TYR A 69 -8.08 -3.88 -4.28
C TYR A 69 -9.43 -4.54 -4.55
N ASN A 70 -9.51 -5.87 -4.51
CA ASN A 70 -10.70 -6.63 -4.86
C ASN A 70 -11.32 -6.19 -6.22
N VAL A 71 -10.48 -6.01 -7.24
CA VAL A 71 -10.86 -5.57 -8.61
C VAL A 71 -11.15 -6.74 -9.56
N ASP A 72 -11.51 -7.91 -9.05
CA ASP A 72 -11.65 -9.20 -9.75
C ASP A 72 -10.37 -9.69 -10.44
N LEU A 73 -9.40 -10.14 -9.64
CA LEU A 73 -8.64 -11.32 -10.06
C LEU A 73 -9.51 -12.52 -9.74
N LYS A 74 -10.01 -13.22 -10.78
CA LYS A 74 -10.68 -14.51 -10.61
C LYS A 74 -9.70 -15.49 -9.96
N TYR A 75 -9.68 -15.57 -8.64
CA TYR A 75 -9.11 -16.71 -7.95
C TYR A 75 -10.05 -17.87 -8.22
N ASN A 76 -9.66 -18.70 -9.19
CA ASN A 76 -10.36 -19.97 -9.46
C ASN A 76 -10.54 -20.70 -8.14
N SER A 77 -11.76 -21.22 -7.94
CA SER A 77 -12.25 -21.93 -6.76
C SER A 77 -12.40 -21.08 -5.49
N HIS A 78 -13.48 -20.31 -5.39
CA HIS A 78 -14.47 -20.38 -4.30
C HIS A 78 -15.69 -19.54 -4.77
N LYS A 79 -16.89 -20.08 -4.61
CA LYS A 79 -18.14 -19.41 -4.99
C LYS A 79 -18.45 -18.35 -3.93
N ASP A 80 -17.92 -17.14 -4.01
CA ASP A 80 -18.34 -16.06 -3.11
C ASP A 80 -18.16 -14.71 -3.81
N ASP A 81 -19.26 -13.99 -4.02
CA ASP A 81 -19.26 -12.57 -4.37
C ASP A 81 -18.68 -11.80 -3.17
N LEU A 82 -17.35 -11.67 -3.09
CA LEU A 82 -16.71 -10.87 -2.05
C LEU A 82 -17.27 -9.45 -2.09
N THR A 83 -18.06 -9.10 -1.08
CA THR A 83 -18.73 -7.81 -1.00
C THR A 83 -17.73 -6.69 -0.74
N TYR A 84 -18.16 -5.44 -0.89
CA TYR A 84 -17.27 -4.33 -0.55
C TYR A 84 -17.00 -4.28 0.95
N GLU A 85 -17.98 -4.67 1.74
CA GLU A 85 -17.93 -4.80 3.18
C GLU A 85 -16.87 -5.83 3.60
N ASP A 86 -16.85 -7.01 2.96
CA ASP A 86 -15.81 -8.02 3.21
C ASP A 86 -14.41 -7.49 2.89
N TYR A 87 -14.29 -6.69 1.82
CA TYR A 87 -13.03 -6.03 1.48
C TYR A 87 -12.60 -5.00 2.54
N LEU A 88 -13.54 -4.24 3.10
CA LEU A 88 -13.24 -3.29 4.17
C LEU A 88 -12.86 -4.02 5.48
N GLU A 89 -13.48 -5.15 5.79
CA GLU A 89 -13.12 -5.98 6.94
C GLU A 89 -11.74 -6.61 6.77
N PHE A 90 -11.49 -7.22 5.60
CA PHE A 90 -10.15 -7.68 5.21
C PHE A 90 -9.11 -6.56 5.36
N SER A 91 -9.45 -5.36 4.89
CA SER A 91 -8.57 -4.19 4.95
C SER A 91 -8.29 -3.72 6.37
N ASN A 92 -9.32 -3.68 7.21
CA ASN A 92 -9.18 -3.37 8.61
C ASN A 92 -8.20 -4.32 9.30
N LYS A 93 -8.33 -5.62 9.05
CA LYS A 93 -7.48 -6.64 9.68
C LYS A 93 -6.00 -6.48 9.33
N TRP A 94 -5.65 -6.40 8.05
CA TRP A 94 -4.24 -6.28 7.68
C TRP A 94 -3.65 -4.90 8.03
N ILE A 95 -4.41 -3.80 7.96
CA ILE A 95 -3.95 -2.47 8.38
C ILE A 95 -3.69 -2.46 9.90
N SER A 96 -4.52 -3.14 10.69
CA SER A 96 -4.35 -3.28 12.14
C SER A 96 -3.07 -4.03 12.49
N ASN A 97 -2.80 -5.13 11.78
CA ASN A 97 -1.56 -5.89 11.93
C ASN A 97 -0.33 -5.03 11.56
N CYS A 98 -0.40 -4.29 10.44
CA CYS A 98 0.65 -3.34 10.06
C CYS A 98 0.91 -2.28 11.15
N TYR A 99 -0.14 -1.77 11.80
CA TYR A 99 0.01 -0.84 12.93
C TYR A 99 0.74 -1.50 14.10
N LYS A 100 0.34 -2.71 14.50
CA LYS A 100 0.94 -3.49 15.60
C LYS A 100 2.42 -3.79 15.41
N TRP A 101 2.87 -4.00 14.17
CA TRP A 101 4.28 -4.30 13.87
C TRP A 101 5.14 -3.05 13.62
N SER A 102 4.53 -1.87 13.63
CA SER A 102 5.19 -0.60 13.35
C SER A 102 5.64 0.08 14.63
N LYS A 103 6.82 0.69 14.58
CA LYS A 103 7.31 1.52 15.69
C LYS A 103 6.47 2.80 15.82
N PRO A 104 6.49 3.49 16.97
CA PRO A 104 5.69 4.71 17.18
C PRO A 104 5.96 5.84 16.16
N GLN A 105 7.16 5.90 15.58
CA GLN A 105 7.57 6.89 14.58
C GLN A 105 7.40 6.44 13.12
N ALA A 106 6.83 5.27 12.88
CA ALA A 106 6.76 4.68 11.55
C ALA A 106 5.93 5.53 10.57
N ARG A 107 6.14 5.28 9.28
CA ARG A 107 5.31 5.80 8.20
C ARG A 107 4.68 4.66 7.43
N PHE A 108 3.42 4.86 7.03
CA PHE A 108 2.70 3.90 6.22
C PHE A 108 2.23 4.56 4.93
N LEU A 109 2.81 4.11 3.81
CA LEU A 109 2.50 4.56 2.45
C LEU A 109 1.61 3.51 1.80
N LEU A 110 0.33 3.83 1.71
CA LEU A 110 -0.69 2.98 1.14
C LEU A 110 -1.08 3.49 -0.25
N ASN A 111 -0.64 2.78 -1.28
CA ASN A 111 -1.19 2.98 -2.61
C ASN A 111 -2.60 2.36 -2.67
N CYS A 112 -3.56 3.08 -3.23
CA CYS A 112 -4.92 2.60 -3.45
C CYS A 112 -5.63 3.39 -4.55
N PRO A 113 -6.66 2.82 -5.21
CA PRO A 113 -7.48 3.58 -6.13
C PRO A 113 -8.22 4.70 -5.39
N LEU A 114 -8.44 5.83 -6.09
CA LEU A 114 -9.28 6.91 -5.58
C LEU A 114 -10.69 6.38 -5.30
N ASP A 115 -11.34 5.88 -6.36
CA ASP A 115 -12.68 5.32 -6.35
C ASP A 115 -12.73 4.04 -7.20
N LYS A 116 -13.73 3.18 -6.97
CA LYS A 116 -14.08 2.11 -7.92
C LYS A 116 -15.54 2.23 -8.34
N ASN A 117 -15.83 1.82 -9.58
CA ASN A 117 -17.16 1.88 -10.18
C ASN A 117 -17.83 0.51 -10.37
N LYS A 118 -17.05 -0.58 -10.28
CA LYS A 118 -17.56 -1.94 -10.52
C LYS A 118 -18.33 -2.42 -9.29
N GLY A 119 -19.61 -2.77 -9.47
CA GLY A 119 -20.53 -3.10 -8.37
C GLY A 119 -21.13 -1.87 -7.67
N GLY A 120 -21.01 -0.68 -8.27
CA GLY A 120 -21.43 0.60 -7.68
C GLY A 120 -20.24 1.54 -7.48
N GLN A 121 -20.53 2.82 -7.23
CA GLN A 121 -19.52 3.81 -6.84
C GLN A 121 -19.11 3.56 -5.39
N GLN A 122 -17.83 3.33 -5.15
CA GLN A 122 -17.27 3.11 -3.82
C GLN A 122 -16.00 3.95 -3.63
N SER A 123 -15.94 4.65 -2.50
CA SER A 123 -14.90 5.63 -2.16
C SER A 123 -13.68 4.97 -1.51
N VAL A 124 -13.02 4.05 -2.21
CA VAL A 124 -11.96 3.19 -1.67
C VAL A 124 -10.88 3.98 -0.93
N GLY A 125 -10.37 5.06 -1.53
CA GLY A 125 -9.35 5.89 -0.91
C GLY A 125 -9.82 6.52 0.42
N ALA A 126 -11.06 7.00 0.46
CA ALA A 126 -11.64 7.62 1.64
C ALA A 126 -11.91 6.59 2.76
N ASP A 127 -12.42 5.42 2.39
CA ASP A 127 -12.77 4.35 3.34
C ASP A 127 -11.51 3.76 3.98
N LEU A 128 -10.46 3.48 3.20
CA LEU A 128 -9.18 3.00 3.72
C LEU A 128 -8.50 4.06 4.60
N THR A 129 -8.57 5.35 4.22
CA THR A 129 -8.08 6.45 5.08
C THR A 129 -8.82 6.47 6.41
N THR A 130 -10.14 6.29 6.38
CA THR A 130 -10.98 6.29 7.59
C THR A 130 -10.66 5.10 8.49
N ILE A 131 -10.53 3.90 7.91
CA ILE A 131 -10.14 2.68 8.62
C ILE A 131 -8.79 2.88 9.31
N ALA A 132 -7.77 3.34 8.57
CA ALA A 132 -6.44 3.53 9.13
C ALA A 132 -6.46 4.54 10.29
N LYS A 133 -7.18 5.66 10.16
CA LYS A 133 -7.33 6.65 11.24
C LYS A 133 -8.04 6.07 12.47
N LYS A 134 -9.06 5.22 12.28
CA LYS A 134 -9.76 4.55 13.40
C LYS A 134 -8.85 3.58 14.16
N ILE A 135 -7.92 2.92 13.46
CA ILE A 135 -6.95 1.99 14.04
C ILE A 135 -5.89 2.73 14.89
N GLY A 136 -5.52 3.95 14.48
CA GLY A 136 -4.57 4.79 15.21
C GLY A 136 -3.52 5.46 14.34
N TRP A 137 -3.46 5.12 13.04
CA TRP A 137 -2.60 5.82 12.09
C TRP A 137 -2.98 7.30 11.98
N LYS A 138 -1.98 8.15 11.74
CA LYS A 138 -2.17 9.61 11.67
C LYS A 138 -1.96 10.09 10.27
N TYR A 139 -3.04 10.50 9.62
CA TYR A 139 -2.97 11.12 8.30
C TYR A 139 -1.95 12.26 8.27
N HIS A 140 -1.02 12.18 7.30
CA HIS A 140 -0.05 13.21 7.03
C HIS A 140 -0.35 13.94 5.72
N SER A 141 -0.46 13.20 4.62
CA SER A 141 -0.74 13.75 3.29
C SER A 141 -1.24 12.66 2.35
N THR A 142 -1.69 13.04 1.16
CA THR A 142 -2.00 12.13 0.06
C THR A 142 -1.22 12.59 -1.16
N ILE A 143 -0.40 11.70 -1.71
CA ILE A 143 0.23 11.91 -3.01
C ILE A 143 -0.76 11.44 -4.08
N ILE A 144 -1.00 12.29 -5.08
CA ILE A 144 -1.80 11.93 -6.25
C ILE A 144 -0.87 11.36 -7.30
N TRP A 145 -1.01 10.07 -7.59
CA TRP A 145 -0.29 9.44 -8.68
C TRP A 145 -1.13 9.52 -9.96
N ASN A 146 -0.77 10.44 -10.84
CA ASN A 146 -1.34 10.51 -12.18
C ASN A 146 -0.71 9.43 -13.06
N GLU A 147 -1.46 8.37 -13.33
CA GLU A 147 -1.00 7.23 -14.14
C GLU A 147 -1.00 7.56 -15.64
N GLY A 148 -1.73 8.60 -16.06
CA GLY A 148 -1.81 9.04 -17.46
C GLY A 148 -2.57 8.07 -18.39
N ASN A 149 -3.01 6.92 -17.91
CA ASN A 149 -3.74 5.91 -18.69
C ASN A 149 -5.25 6.08 -18.53
N ILE A 150 -5.85 7.01 -19.28
CA ILE A 150 -7.31 7.14 -19.35
C ILE A 150 -7.86 6.07 -20.29
N SER A 151 -8.58 5.07 -19.77
CA SER A 151 -9.42 4.22 -20.63
C SER A 151 -10.47 5.12 -21.32
N ARG A 152 -10.68 4.96 -22.64
CA ARG A 152 -11.61 5.78 -23.47
C ARG A 152 -13.10 5.57 -23.11
N ARG A 153 -13.47 5.66 -21.83
CA ARG A 153 -14.85 5.61 -21.37
C ARG A 153 -15.43 7.02 -21.47
N THR A 154 -16.18 7.24 -22.53
CA THR A 154 -16.98 8.45 -22.69
C THR A 154 -18.09 8.47 -21.65
N ALA A 155 -18.20 9.54 -20.87
CA ALA A 155 -19.19 9.78 -19.83
C ALA A 155 -20.60 10.09 -20.38
N TRP A 156 -21.12 9.23 -21.26
CA TRP A 156 -22.56 9.23 -21.56
C TRP A 156 -23.21 8.51 -20.38
N GLY A 157 -24.13 9.17 -19.68
CA GLY A 157 -24.85 8.59 -18.53
C GLY A 157 -25.69 7.39 -18.94
N SER A 158 -27.02 7.51 -18.91
CA SER A 158 -27.88 6.55 -19.61
C SER A 158 -27.70 6.72 -21.12
N TRP A 159 -27.82 5.64 -21.91
CA TRP A 159 -27.63 5.69 -23.37
C TRP A 159 -28.45 6.84 -23.98
N LEU A 160 -27.78 7.79 -24.67
CA LEU A 160 -28.36 9.01 -25.24
C LEU A 160 -29.01 10.01 -24.27
N SER A 161 -28.70 9.98 -22.96
CA SER A 161 -29.17 10.97 -21.99
C SER A 161 -28.07 11.41 -21.02
N ALA A 162 -27.92 12.74 -20.85
CA ALA A 162 -26.97 13.38 -19.94
C ALA A 162 -27.43 13.39 -18.47
N SER A 163 -28.37 12.52 -18.09
CA SER A 163 -28.73 12.31 -16.69
C SER A 163 -27.61 11.53 -15.99
N ALA A 164 -26.84 12.23 -15.15
CA ALA A 164 -25.72 11.73 -14.30
C ALA A 164 -24.39 11.38 -15.02
N PRO A 165 -23.71 12.35 -15.67
CA PRO A 165 -22.34 12.14 -16.13
C PRO A 165 -21.39 11.97 -14.93
N PHE A 166 -20.46 11.01 -15.02
CA PHE A 166 -19.40 10.85 -14.02
C PHE A 166 -18.04 10.84 -14.70
N VAL A 167 -17.05 11.46 -14.06
CA VAL A 167 -15.67 11.52 -14.54
C VAL A 167 -14.87 10.45 -13.83
N ILE A 168 -14.16 9.62 -14.60
CA ILE A 168 -13.20 8.68 -14.04
C ILE A 168 -11.87 9.41 -13.92
N ALA A 169 -11.41 9.63 -12.69
CA ALA A 169 -10.11 10.23 -12.46
C ALA A 169 -9.00 9.22 -12.83
N PRO A 170 -8.03 9.59 -13.68
CA PRO A 170 -6.91 8.70 -14.07
C PRO A 170 -5.78 8.74 -13.04
N VAL A 171 -6.16 8.62 -11.77
CA VAL A 171 -5.25 8.78 -10.66
C VAL A 171 -5.46 7.67 -9.64
N GLU A 172 -4.35 7.26 -9.04
CA GLU A 172 -4.35 6.53 -7.79
C GLU A 172 -3.89 7.45 -6.66
N LEU A 173 -4.23 7.05 -5.44
CA LEU A 173 -3.74 7.68 -4.22
C LEU A 173 -2.53 6.93 -3.71
N ILE A 174 -1.61 7.65 -3.09
CA ILE A 174 -0.68 7.11 -2.11
C ILE A 174 -0.93 7.88 -0.82
N ILE A 175 -1.67 7.27 0.10
CA ILE A 175 -2.00 7.84 1.39
C ILE A 175 -0.77 7.70 2.29
N VAL A 176 -0.31 8.82 2.84
CA VAL A 176 0.83 8.88 3.78
C VAL A 176 0.27 9.04 5.20
N LEU A 177 0.51 8.01 6.01
CA LEU A 177 0.04 7.83 7.37
C LEU A 177 1.20 7.72 8.39
#